data_AF-A0A7W9KB10-F1
#
_entry.id   AF-A0A7W9KB10-F1
#
_cell.length_a   1.000
_cell.length_b   1.000
_cell.length_c   1.000
_cell.angle_alpha   90.00
_cell.angle_beta   90.00
_cell.angle_gamma   90.00
#
_symmetry.space_group_name_H-M   'P 1'
#
loop_
_entity.id
_entity.type
_entity.pdbx_description
1 polymer ?
#
loop_
_entity_poly.entity_id
_entity_poly.type
_entity_poly.pdbx_seq_one_letter_code
_entity_poly.pdbx_strand_id
1 'polypeptide(L)'
;MRVWHELTRGDKHGPLPALLLVLTVATGLVDAVSVLDLGRVFVANMTGNVVFVAFALTGVPGFSLAASVVALLGFLAGAFLGGRLARRHTHRGRLLRNVTLVELGLVAVAILLSLPADAAVVQAALLAVAMGLQNSIARRLAVPDLTTTVLTTMMAGFAADARRQGRVAAARRALAVSAMFVGAVIGAVLLLHARAVWALAAAAVLIGLVATVSAVRSRGEAPWHAVTS
;
A
#
# COMPACT_ATOMS: atom_id res chain seq x y z
N MET A 1 8.09 -22.90 -12.29
CA MET A 1 6.79 -23.18 -11.64
C MET A 1 6.87 -23.44 -10.14
N ARG A 2 7.83 -24.23 -9.60
CA ARG A 2 7.94 -24.47 -8.13
C ARG A 2 8.10 -23.20 -7.28
N VAL A 3 8.95 -22.28 -7.71
CA VAL A 3 9.19 -21.01 -6.99
C VAL A 3 7.91 -20.17 -6.87
N TRP A 4 7.10 -20.07 -7.92
CA TRP A 4 5.80 -19.36 -7.86
C TRP A 4 4.82 -19.99 -6.88
N HIS A 5 4.80 -21.31 -6.78
CA HIS A 5 3.97 -22.02 -5.80
C HIS A 5 4.46 -21.80 -4.36
N GLU A 6 5.76 -21.81 -4.11
CA GLU A 6 6.35 -21.51 -2.79
C GLU A 6 6.18 -20.03 -2.39
N LEU A 7 6.22 -19.12 -3.38
CA LEU A 7 6.03 -17.69 -3.18
C LEU A 7 4.58 -17.32 -2.84
N THR A 8 3.60 -17.95 -3.49
CA THR A 8 2.18 -17.57 -3.40
C THR A 8 1.30 -18.51 -2.58
N ARG A 9 1.76 -19.75 -2.31
CA ARG A 9 0.96 -20.81 -1.67
C ARG A 9 1.69 -21.57 -0.57
N GLY A 10 2.85 -21.12 -0.09
CA GLY A 10 3.54 -21.79 1.02
C GLY A 10 2.59 -22.03 2.20
N ASP A 11 2.50 -23.27 2.67
CA ASP A 11 1.47 -23.79 3.60
C ASP A 11 1.22 -22.88 4.82
N LYS A 12 2.24 -22.14 5.26
CA LYS A 12 2.21 -21.25 6.42
C LYS A 12 1.44 -19.92 6.22
N HIS A 13 1.34 -19.40 5.00
CA HIS A 13 0.80 -18.04 4.76
C HIS A 13 -0.40 -17.98 3.81
N GLY A 14 -0.79 -19.12 3.24
CA GLY A 14 -1.95 -19.20 2.35
C GLY A 14 -1.88 -18.17 1.23
N PRO A 15 -2.98 -17.45 0.91
CA PRO A 15 -3.02 -16.49 -0.19
C PRO A 15 -2.38 -15.13 0.14
N LEU A 16 -2.01 -14.86 1.40
CA LEU A 16 -1.59 -13.54 1.86
C LEU A 16 -0.41 -12.95 1.06
N PRO A 17 0.64 -13.70 0.67
CA PRO A 17 1.73 -13.12 -0.11
C PRO A 17 1.28 -12.52 -1.43
N ALA A 18 0.44 -13.23 -2.17
CA ALA A 18 -0.09 -12.75 -3.46
C ALA A 18 -1.00 -11.53 -3.26
N LEU A 19 -1.84 -11.55 -2.23
CA LEU A 19 -2.73 -10.43 -1.90
C LEU A 19 -1.95 -9.17 -1.52
N LEU A 20 -0.86 -9.29 -0.76
CA LEU A 20 0.00 -8.16 -0.41
C LEU A 20 0.75 -7.61 -1.63
N LEU A 21 1.15 -8.45 -2.59
CA LEU A 21 1.73 -7.98 -3.86
C LEU A 21 0.71 -7.20 -4.68
N VAL A 22 -0.55 -7.66 -4.74
CA VAL A 22 -1.64 -6.92 -5.41
C VAL A 22 -1.87 -5.56 -4.75
N LEU A 23 -1.92 -5.50 -3.41
CA LEU A 23 -2.00 -4.24 -2.68
C LEU A 23 -0.78 -3.34 -2.93
N THR A 24 0.41 -3.92 -3.14
CA THR A 24 1.62 -3.17 -3.48
C THR A 24 1.52 -2.52 -4.87
N VAL A 25 0.90 -3.19 -5.85
CA VAL A 25 0.58 -2.59 -7.15
C VAL A 25 -0.40 -1.42 -6.96
N ALA A 26 -1.45 -1.61 -6.14
CA ALA A 26 -2.41 -0.55 -5.82
C ALA A 26 -1.72 0.66 -5.16
N THR A 27 -0.78 0.43 -4.25
CA THR A 27 0.04 1.50 -3.66
C THR A 27 0.80 2.30 -4.71
N GLY A 28 1.46 1.63 -5.68
CA GLY A 28 2.15 2.32 -6.77
C GLY A 28 1.21 3.19 -7.62
N LEU A 29 -0.01 2.71 -7.92
CA LEU A 29 -1.04 3.48 -8.63
C LEU A 29 -1.45 4.74 -7.84
N VAL A 30 -1.71 4.59 -6.55
CA VAL A 30 -2.15 5.68 -5.68
C VAL A 30 -1.05 6.72 -5.50
N ASP A 31 0.22 6.30 -5.32
CA ASP A 31 1.35 7.23 -5.24
C ASP A 31 1.60 7.96 -6.57
N ALA A 32 1.38 7.32 -7.72
CA ALA A 32 1.47 8.00 -9.01
C ALA A 32 0.46 9.15 -9.11
N VAL A 33 -0.79 8.92 -8.67
CA VAL A 33 -1.82 9.96 -8.58
C VAL A 33 -1.38 11.07 -7.63
N SER A 34 -0.94 10.72 -6.42
CA SER A 34 -0.62 11.73 -5.41
C SER A 34 0.58 12.61 -5.77
N VAL A 35 1.58 12.04 -6.45
CA VAL A 35 2.75 12.78 -6.87
C VAL A 35 2.46 13.65 -8.10
N LEU A 36 1.74 13.12 -9.08
CA LEU A 36 1.55 13.80 -10.36
C LEU A 36 0.37 14.79 -10.36
N ASP A 37 -0.65 14.58 -9.51
CA ASP A 37 -1.91 15.34 -9.55
C ASP A 37 -2.23 16.06 -8.22
N LEU A 38 -1.74 15.57 -7.07
CA LEU A 38 -2.12 16.10 -5.74
C LEU A 38 -1.05 17.01 -5.10
N GLY A 39 -0.27 17.71 -5.92
CA GLY A 39 0.71 18.69 -5.43
C GLY A 39 2.04 18.07 -4.96
N ARG A 40 2.49 17.01 -5.66
CA ARG A 40 3.77 16.33 -5.44
C ARG A 40 3.93 15.84 -4.01
N VAL A 41 3.00 15.02 -3.55
CA VAL A 41 3.02 14.39 -2.22
C VAL A 41 3.01 12.88 -2.36
N PHE A 42 3.69 12.16 -1.46
CA PHE A 42 3.54 10.71 -1.35
C PHE A 42 2.44 10.38 -0.34
N VAL A 43 1.58 9.41 -0.61
CA VAL A 43 0.56 9.00 0.38
C VAL A 43 0.90 7.65 1.01
N ALA A 44 1.82 6.88 0.43
CA ALA A 44 2.39 5.69 1.06
C ALA A 44 3.85 5.84 1.50
N ASN A 45 4.65 6.69 0.85
CA ASN A 45 6.09 6.84 1.13
C ASN A 45 6.42 8.08 1.98
N MET A 46 6.11 8.02 3.28
CA MET A 46 6.19 9.16 4.21
C MET A 46 7.59 9.75 4.38
N THR A 47 8.66 8.98 4.17
CA THR A 47 10.04 9.48 4.22
C THR A 47 10.28 10.58 3.19
N GLY A 48 9.67 10.48 2.00
CA GLY A 48 9.71 11.52 0.98
C GLY A 48 9.01 12.79 1.42
N ASN A 49 7.87 12.68 2.12
CA ASN A 49 7.14 13.85 2.60
C ASN A 49 7.90 14.66 3.63
N VAL A 50 8.73 14.04 4.48
CA VAL A 50 9.59 14.78 5.41
C VAL A 50 10.53 15.72 4.64
N VAL A 51 11.07 15.24 3.52
CA VAL A 51 11.91 16.04 2.62
C VAL A 51 11.08 17.09 1.87
N PHE A 52 9.88 16.75 1.39
CA PHE A 52 9.00 17.70 0.69
C PHE A 52 8.50 18.83 1.60
N VAL A 53 8.24 18.56 2.88
CA VAL A 53 7.98 19.60 3.89
C VAL A 53 9.16 20.55 3.99
N ALA A 54 10.40 20.03 4.07
CA ALA A 54 11.58 20.87 4.12
C ALA A 54 11.72 21.76 2.86
N PHE A 55 11.52 21.19 1.66
CA PHE A 55 11.54 21.94 0.40
C PHE A 55 10.47 23.03 0.34
N ALA A 56 9.26 22.73 0.80
CA ALA A 56 8.17 23.71 0.83
C ALA A 56 8.43 24.84 1.85
N LEU A 57 9.02 24.52 3.01
CA LEU A 57 9.40 25.52 4.02
C LEU A 57 10.54 26.43 3.56
N THR A 58 11.43 25.96 2.69
CA THR A 58 12.52 26.76 2.13
C THR A 58 12.12 27.51 0.85
N GLY A 59 10.87 27.40 0.40
CA GLY A 59 10.35 28.11 -0.76
C GLY A 59 10.68 27.49 -2.12
N VAL A 60 11.09 26.21 -2.16
CA VAL A 60 11.28 25.50 -3.44
C VAL A 60 9.91 25.35 -4.15
N PRO A 61 9.77 25.80 -5.41
CA PRO A 61 8.49 25.78 -6.09
C PRO A 61 8.01 24.35 -6.40
N GLY A 62 6.69 24.17 -6.44
CA GLY A 62 6.04 22.93 -6.86
C GLY A 62 5.79 21.90 -5.74
N PHE A 63 6.08 22.22 -4.47
CA PHE A 63 5.78 21.35 -3.33
C PHE A 63 4.70 21.97 -2.44
N SER A 64 3.65 21.19 -2.13
CA SER A 64 2.60 21.63 -1.23
C SER A 64 2.93 21.29 0.23
N LEU A 65 3.18 22.33 1.05
CA LEU A 65 3.41 22.17 2.49
C LEU A 65 2.18 21.55 3.17
N ALA A 66 1.00 22.08 2.87
CA ALA A 66 -0.26 21.62 3.46
C ALA A 66 -0.53 20.15 3.11
N ALA A 67 -0.40 19.76 1.83
CA ALA A 67 -0.61 18.37 1.42
C ALA A 67 0.40 17.42 2.10
N SER A 68 1.67 17.80 2.19
CA SER A 68 2.71 16.97 2.80
C SER A 68 2.52 16.77 4.30
N VAL A 69 2.20 17.83 5.04
CA VAL A 69 1.92 17.75 6.49
C VAL A 69 0.66 16.94 6.76
N VAL A 70 -0.42 17.20 6.01
CA VAL A 70 -1.68 16.48 6.18
C VAL A 70 -1.54 15.01 5.77
N ALA A 71 -0.75 14.68 4.74
CA ALA A 71 -0.44 13.30 4.39
C ALA A 71 0.32 12.58 5.51
N LEU A 72 1.31 13.23 6.14
CA LEU A 72 2.02 12.67 7.30
C LEU A 72 1.07 12.38 8.46
N LEU A 73 0.25 13.35 8.85
CA LEU A 73 -0.71 13.19 9.95
C LEU A 73 -1.79 12.15 9.62
N GLY A 74 -2.30 12.15 8.39
CA GLY A 74 -3.29 11.19 7.89
C GLY A 74 -2.75 9.77 7.92
N PHE A 75 -1.52 9.56 7.43
CA PHE A 75 -0.88 8.25 7.47
C PHE A 75 -0.66 7.76 8.90
N LEU A 76 -0.19 8.63 9.80
CA LEU A 76 -0.02 8.27 11.22
C LEU A 76 -1.35 7.91 11.88
N ALA A 77 -2.41 8.68 11.61
CA ALA A 77 -3.76 8.39 12.09
C ALA A 77 -4.27 7.04 11.56
N GLY A 78 -4.13 6.79 10.25
CA GLY A 78 -4.48 5.52 9.62
C GLY A 78 -3.70 4.34 10.20
N ALA A 79 -2.39 4.51 10.40
CA ALA A 79 -1.54 3.47 10.96
C ALA A 79 -1.90 3.15 12.43
N PHE A 80 -2.22 4.18 13.22
CA PHE A 80 -2.69 4.04 14.59
C PHE A 80 -4.04 3.30 14.66
N LEU A 81 -5.01 3.72 13.85
CA LEU A 81 -6.34 3.08 13.77
C LEU A 81 -6.23 1.63 13.31
N GLY A 82 -5.42 1.38 12.27
CA GLY A 82 -5.15 0.04 11.76
C GLY A 82 -4.49 -0.84 12.80
N GLY A 83 -3.60 -0.27 13.62
CA GLY A 83 -2.94 -0.98 14.72
C GLY A 83 -3.93 -1.35 15.83
N ARG A 84 -4.87 -0.46 16.15
CA ARG A 84 -5.95 -0.74 17.12
C ARG A 84 -6.90 -1.82 16.60
N LEU A 85 -7.26 -1.77 15.32
CA LEU A 85 -8.13 -2.76 14.69
C LEU A 85 -7.46 -4.13 14.61
N ALA A 86 -6.18 -4.16 14.26
CA ALA A 86 -5.33 -5.35 14.25
C ALA A 86 -5.29 -6.07 15.61
N ARG A 87 -5.22 -5.32 16.72
CA ARG A 87 -5.23 -5.92 18.07
C ARG A 87 -6.54 -6.64 18.41
N ARG A 88 -7.66 -6.24 17.83
CA ARG A 88 -8.99 -6.84 18.07
C ARG A 88 -9.26 -8.09 17.22
N HIS A 89 -8.37 -8.43 16.28
CA HIS A 89 -8.55 -9.55 15.38
C HIS A 89 -7.49 -10.63 15.60
N THR A 90 -7.97 -11.87 15.79
CA THR A 90 -7.14 -13.08 15.85
C THR A 90 -7.05 -13.77 14.48
N HIS A 91 -7.99 -13.48 13.57
CA HIS A 91 -8.08 -14.09 12.25
C HIS A 91 -7.51 -13.19 11.15
N ARG A 92 -6.36 -13.56 10.57
CA ARG A 92 -5.60 -12.80 9.56
C ARG A 92 -6.41 -12.46 8.30
N GLY A 93 -7.15 -13.42 7.76
CA GLY A 93 -8.02 -13.19 6.60
C GLY A 93 -9.14 -12.17 6.87
N ARG A 94 -9.93 -12.35 7.94
CA ARG A 94 -10.97 -11.39 8.34
C ARG A 94 -10.41 -9.99 8.62
N LEU A 95 -9.23 -9.91 9.26
CA LEU A 95 -8.54 -8.63 9.45
C LEU A 95 -8.22 -7.95 8.12
N LEU A 96 -7.58 -8.68 7.18
CA LEU A 96 -7.24 -8.15 5.86
C LEU A 96 -8.51 -7.71 5.11
N ARG A 97 -9.58 -8.52 5.13
CA ARG A 97 -10.86 -8.17 4.51
C ARG A 97 -11.44 -6.89 5.09
N ASN A 98 -11.55 -6.79 6.42
CA ASN A 98 -12.19 -5.65 7.06
C ASN A 98 -11.42 -4.36 6.80
N VAL A 99 -10.08 -4.40 6.81
CA VAL A 99 -9.27 -3.21 6.52
C VAL A 99 -9.32 -2.84 5.04
N THR A 100 -9.23 -3.80 4.12
CA THR A 100 -9.34 -3.50 2.68
C THR A 100 -10.73 -3.00 2.29
N LEU A 101 -11.79 -3.35 3.02
CA LEU A 101 -13.11 -2.74 2.83
C LEU A 101 -13.16 -1.27 3.28
N VAL A 102 -12.54 -0.93 4.41
CA VAL A 102 -12.43 0.47 4.86
C VAL A 102 -11.58 1.26 3.88
N GLU A 103 -10.44 0.70 3.47
CA GLU A 103 -9.55 1.27 2.47
C GLU A 103 -10.26 1.53 1.14
N LEU A 104 -11.03 0.56 0.65
CA LEU A 104 -11.84 0.71 -0.56
C LEU A 104 -12.85 1.86 -0.43
N GLY A 105 -13.49 2.00 0.73
CA GLY A 105 -14.38 3.13 1.01
C GLY A 105 -13.67 4.48 0.95
N LEU A 106 -12.47 4.58 1.54
CA LEU A 106 -11.66 5.80 1.50
C LEU A 106 -11.20 6.14 0.07
N VAL A 107 -10.78 5.15 -0.71
CA VAL A 107 -10.41 5.34 -2.12
C VAL A 107 -11.62 5.71 -2.97
N ALA A 108 -12.79 5.14 -2.71
CA ALA A 108 -14.03 5.52 -3.40
C ALA A 108 -14.39 6.99 -3.13
N VAL A 109 -14.28 7.45 -1.87
CA VAL A 109 -14.45 8.87 -1.55
C VAL A 109 -13.40 9.74 -2.24
N ALA A 110 -12.14 9.31 -2.29
CA ALA A 110 -11.08 10.02 -3.02
C ALA A 110 -11.36 10.14 -4.52
N ILE A 111 -11.97 9.12 -5.15
CA ILE A 111 -12.43 9.18 -6.54
C ILE A 111 -13.51 10.25 -6.72
N LEU A 112 -14.50 10.31 -5.81
CA LEU A 112 -15.54 11.34 -5.86
C LEU A 112 -14.98 12.75 -5.70
N LEU A 113 -13.93 12.90 -4.87
CA LEU A 113 -13.21 14.17 -4.70
C LEU A 113 -12.35 14.57 -5.89
N SER A 114 -12.15 13.69 -6.88
CA SER A 114 -11.48 14.05 -8.14
C SER A 114 -12.38 14.83 -9.11
N LEU A 115 -13.64 15.09 -8.73
CA LEU A 115 -14.60 15.89 -9.49
C LEU A 115 -14.48 17.40 -9.19
N PRO A 116 -14.43 17.87 -7.93
CA PRO A 116 -14.17 19.27 -7.61
C PRO A 116 -12.68 19.66 -7.77
N ALA A 117 -12.42 20.92 -8.15
CA ALA A 117 -11.07 21.43 -8.42
C ALA A 117 -10.20 21.62 -7.15
N ASP A 118 -10.81 21.83 -5.98
CA ASP A 118 -10.11 22.29 -4.78
C ASP A 118 -9.97 21.23 -3.66
N ALA A 119 -10.10 19.94 -4.01
CA ALA A 119 -10.09 18.86 -3.01
C ALA A 119 -8.74 18.18 -2.83
N ALA A 120 -7.66 18.61 -3.50
CA ALA A 120 -6.39 17.88 -3.54
C ALA A 120 -5.78 17.58 -2.17
N VAL A 121 -5.82 18.54 -1.23
CA VAL A 121 -5.29 18.35 0.14
C VAL A 121 -6.14 17.33 0.93
N VAL A 122 -7.46 17.41 0.81
CA VAL A 122 -8.39 16.48 1.48
C VAL A 122 -8.26 15.08 0.88
N GLN A 123 -8.11 15.00 -0.44
CA GLN A 123 -7.89 13.75 -1.17
C GLN A 123 -6.56 13.10 -0.76
N ALA A 124 -5.48 13.87 -0.67
CA ALA A 124 -4.19 13.40 -0.16
C ALA A 124 -4.29 12.92 1.29
N ALA A 125 -5.04 13.63 2.14
CA ALA A 125 -5.31 13.21 3.52
C ALA A 125 -5.99 11.84 3.59
N LEU A 126 -7.07 11.66 2.83
CA LEU A 126 -7.86 10.43 2.81
C LEU A 126 -7.06 9.25 2.28
N LEU A 127 -6.33 9.44 1.19
CA LEU A 127 -5.45 8.42 0.62
C LEU A 127 -4.31 8.09 1.59
N ALA A 128 -3.75 9.07 2.31
CA ALA A 128 -2.72 8.81 3.31
C ALA A 128 -3.26 7.99 4.50
N VAL A 129 -4.48 8.27 4.97
CA VAL A 129 -5.16 7.44 5.99
C VAL A 129 -5.34 6.00 5.49
N ALA A 130 -5.80 5.84 4.25
CA ALA A 130 -5.96 4.52 3.61
C ALA A 130 -4.63 3.75 3.56
N MET A 131 -3.56 4.39 3.12
CA MET A 131 -2.22 3.78 3.07
C MET A 131 -1.65 3.49 4.46
N GLY A 132 -1.93 4.34 5.45
CA GLY A 132 -1.58 4.09 6.85
C GLY A 132 -2.24 2.83 7.41
N LEU A 133 -3.54 2.64 7.13
CA LEU A 133 -4.29 1.43 7.48
C LEU A 133 -3.67 0.20 6.82
N GLN A 134 -3.43 0.25 5.51
CA GLN A 134 -2.82 -0.83 4.74
C GLN A 134 -1.44 -1.21 5.29
N ASN A 135 -0.59 -0.22 5.58
CA ASN A 135 0.74 -0.44 6.11
C ASN A 135 0.71 -1.12 7.50
N SER A 136 -0.21 -0.68 8.36
CA SER A 136 -0.38 -1.26 9.70
C SER A 136 -0.81 -2.73 9.64
N ILE A 137 -1.73 -3.09 8.75
CA ILE A 137 -2.13 -4.50 8.59
C ILE A 137 -1.07 -5.33 7.91
N ALA A 138 -0.32 -4.80 6.94
CA ALA A 138 0.77 -5.53 6.32
C ALA A 138 1.81 -5.94 7.37
N ARG A 139 2.14 -5.01 8.29
CA ARG A 139 3.01 -5.31 9.44
C ARG A 139 2.40 -6.35 10.39
N ARG A 140 1.11 -6.25 10.72
CA ARG A 140 0.43 -7.23 11.58
C ARG A 140 0.35 -8.62 10.97
N LEU A 141 0.14 -8.70 9.65
CA LEU A 141 0.11 -9.96 8.94
C LEU A 141 1.49 -10.62 8.94
N ALA A 142 2.59 -9.88 9.13
CA ALA A 142 3.93 -10.44 9.32
C ALA A 142 4.31 -11.50 8.27
N VAL A 143 3.90 -11.28 7.01
CA VAL A 143 4.39 -12.09 5.89
C VAL A 143 5.80 -11.60 5.57
N PRO A 144 6.83 -12.46 5.62
CA PRO A 144 8.20 -12.04 5.40
C PRO A 144 8.38 -11.30 4.07
N ASP A 145 9.15 -10.22 4.11
CA ASP A 145 9.63 -9.46 2.94
C ASP A 145 8.54 -8.77 2.09
N LEU A 146 7.33 -8.53 2.63
CA LEU A 146 6.21 -7.91 1.90
C LEU A 146 5.58 -6.67 2.55
N THR A 147 6.29 -6.00 3.46
CA THR A 147 5.86 -4.71 4.02
C THR A 147 6.43 -3.55 3.22
N THR A 148 5.58 -2.72 2.63
CA THR A 148 5.94 -1.58 1.77
C THR A 148 6.84 -0.55 2.47
N THR A 149 6.68 -0.36 3.78
CA THR A 149 7.56 0.53 4.59
C THR A 149 8.99 0.04 4.77
N VAL A 150 9.27 -1.22 4.45
CA VAL A 150 10.62 -1.79 4.59
C VAL A 150 11.34 -1.74 3.24
N LEU A 151 10.76 -1.20 2.15
CA LEU A 151 11.39 -1.22 0.82
C LEU A 151 12.81 -0.67 0.82
N THR A 152 13.05 0.46 1.49
CA THR A 152 14.40 1.05 1.61
C THR A 152 15.37 0.11 2.32
N THR A 153 14.96 -0.43 3.48
CA THR A 153 15.75 -1.39 4.25
C THR A 153 15.88 -2.74 3.52
N MET A 154 14.91 -3.13 2.70
CA MET A 154 14.92 -4.33 1.86
C MET A 154 15.91 -4.18 0.71
N MET A 155 15.94 -3.03 0.03
CA MET A 155 16.90 -2.77 -1.03
C MET A 155 18.33 -2.73 -0.48
N ALA A 156 18.53 -2.04 0.66
CA ALA A 156 19.81 -2.02 1.35
C ALA A 156 20.24 -3.43 1.79
N GLY A 157 19.34 -4.19 2.41
CA GLY A 157 19.59 -5.57 2.83
C GLY A 157 19.77 -6.53 1.65
N PHE A 158 19.09 -6.32 0.53
CA PHE A 158 19.28 -7.09 -0.70
C PHE A 158 20.69 -6.88 -1.26
N ALA A 159 21.16 -5.63 -1.29
CA ALA A 159 22.52 -5.31 -1.74
C ALA A 159 23.59 -5.83 -0.78
N ALA A 160 23.37 -5.72 0.54
CA ALA A 160 24.35 -6.10 1.56
C ALA A 160 24.47 -7.63 1.76
N ASP A 161 23.37 -8.37 1.72
CA ASP A 161 23.31 -9.80 2.10
C ASP A 161 22.93 -10.73 0.94
N ALA A 162 23.14 -10.30 -0.31
CA ALA A 162 22.77 -11.05 -1.53
C ALA A 162 23.24 -12.52 -1.55
N ARG A 163 24.38 -12.83 -0.92
CA ARG A 163 24.97 -14.19 -0.89
C ARG A 163 24.49 -15.04 0.29
N ARG A 164 23.90 -14.44 1.33
CA ARG A 164 23.42 -15.12 2.55
C ARG A 164 21.91 -15.34 2.57
N GLN A 165 21.18 -14.75 1.63
CA GLN A 165 19.73 -14.86 1.54
C GLN A 165 19.28 -16.10 0.76
N GLY A 166 18.29 -16.82 1.29
CA GLY A 166 17.62 -17.89 0.56
C GLY A 166 16.90 -17.36 -0.69
N ARG A 167 16.95 -18.10 -1.81
CA ARG A 167 16.40 -17.71 -3.13
C ARG A 167 14.94 -17.21 -3.08
N VAL A 168 14.13 -17.74 -2.16
CA VAL A 168 12.72 -17.35 -1.99
C VAL A 168 12.56 -15.95 -1.40
N ALA A 169 13.39 -15.57 -0.42
CA ALA A 169 13.34 -14.23 0.19
C ALA A 169 13.75 -13.15 -0.83
N ALA A 170 14.83 -13.41 -1.58
CA ALA A 170 15.27 -12.55 -2.68
C ALA A 170 14.16 -12.36 -3.74
N ALA A 171 13.48 -13.45 -4.13
CA ALA A 171 12.40 -13.38 -5.09
C ALA A 171 11.17 -12.60 -4.58
N ARG A 172 10.79 -12.73 -3.29
CA ARG A 172 9.69 -11.92 -2.71
C ARG A 172 9.99 -10.43 -2.73
N ARG A 173 11.22 -10.04 -2.37
CA ARG A 173 11.67 -8.65 -2.39
C ARG A 173 11.67 -8.07 -3.80
N ALA A 174 12.25 -8.80 -4.74
CA ALA A 174 12.23 -8.41 -6.16
C ALA A 174 10.80 -8.23 -6.66
N LEU A 175 9.89 -9.17 -6.34
CA LEU A 175 8.49 -9.06 -6.71
C LEU A 175 7.79 -7.86 -6.06
N ALA A 176 8.08 -7.54 -4.79
CA ALA A 176 7.51 -6.37 -4.13
C ALA A 176 7.95 -5.05 -4.80
N VAL A 177 9.25 -4.91 -5.07
CA VAL A 177 9.81 -3.76 -5.80
C VAL A 177 9.19 -3.65 -7.19
N SER A 178 9.17 -4.75 -7.95
CA SER A 178 8.60 -4.79 -9.29
C SER A 178 7.09 -4.50 -9.27
N ALA A 179 6.34 -5.00 -8.28
CA ALA A 179 4.91 -4.74 -8.15
C ALA A 179 4.63 -3.25 -7.94
N MET A 180 5.37 -2.60 -7.04
CA MET A 180 5.24 -1.16 -6.80
C MET A 180 5.61 -0.35 -8.04
N PHE A 181 6.72 -0.71 -8.70
CA PHE A 181 7.17 -0.07 -9.94
C PHE A 181 6.13 -0.20 -11.06
N VAL A 182 5.59 -1.40 -11.29
CA VAL A 182 4.55 -1.64 -12.29
C VAL A 182 3.30 -0.82 -11.99
N GLY A 183 2.87 -0.78 -10.72
CA GLY A 183 1.75 0.07 -10.30
C GLY A 183 1.97 1.55 -10.62
N ALA A 184 3.16 2.07 -10.30
CA ALA A 184 3.52 3.45 -10.58
C ALA A 184 3.59 3.76 -12.09
N VAL A 185 4.15 2.85 -12.90
CA VAL A 185 4.20 2.99 -14.37
C VAL A 185 2.79 3.02 -14.96
N ILE A 186 1.93 2.07 -14.57
CA ILE A 186 0.54 2.04 -15.04
C ILE A 186 -0.19 3.32 -14.62
N GLY A 187 0.00 3.76 -13.38
CA GLY A 187 -0.60 5.00 -12.87
C GLY A 187 -0.16 6.22 -13.67
N ALA A 188 1.15 6.37 -13.90
CA ALA A 188 1.70 7.45 -14.71
C ALA A 188 1.16 7.41 -16.15
N VAL A 189 1.11 6.24 -16.79
CA VAL A 189 0.56 6.08 -18.14
C VAL A 189 -0.91 6.49 -18.19
N LEU A 190 -1.72 6.08 -17.20
CA LEU A 190 -3.14 6.46 -17.10
C LEU A 190 -3.32 7.97 -16.85
N LEU A 191 -2.43 8.62 -16.11
CA LEU A 191 -2.48 10.07 -15.93
C LEU A 191 -2.05 10.82 -17.20
N LEU A 192 -1.06 10.32 -17.93
CA LEU A 192 -0.58 10.94 -19.16
C LEU A 192 -1.56 10.82 -20.33
N HIS A 193 -2.29 9.71 -20.42
CA HIS A 193 -3.17 9.41 -21.56
C HIS A 193 -4.67 9.46 -21.22
N ALA A 194 -5.03 9.64 -19.94
CA ALA A 194 -6.42 9.71 -19.50
C ALA A 194 -6.60 10.71 -18.34
N ARG A 195 -7.12 10.27 -17.19
CA ARG A 195 -7.42 11.09 -16.00
C ARG A 195 -7.03 10.35 -14.73
N ALA A 196 -6.67 11.08 -13.67
CA ALA A 196 -6.33 10.53 -12.36
C ALA A 196 -7.39 9.58 -11.79
N VAL A 197 -8.67 9.83 -12.08
CA VAL A 197 -9.81 8.97 -11.73
C VAL A 197 -9.61 7.52 -12.19
N TRP A 198 -9.05 7.29 -13.37
CA TRP A 198 -8.86 5.94 -13.91
C TRP A 198 -7.76 5.16 -13.16
N ALA A 199 -6.70 5.84 -12.73
CA ALA A 199 -5.66 5.24 -11.89
C ALA A 199 -6.21 4.87 -10.51
N LEU A 200 -7.01 5.75 -9.89
CA LEU A 200 -7.69 5.46 -8.63
C LEU A 200 -8.75 4.36 -8.76
N ALA A 201 -9.48 4.32 -9.88
CA ALA A 201 -10.43 3.25 -10.17
C ALA A 201 -9.72 1.89 -10.33
N ALA A 202 -8.58 1.86 -11.01
CA ALA A 202 -7.76 0.65 -11.11
C ALA A 202 -7.27 0.19 -9.72
N ALA A 203 -6.82 1.12 -8.87
CA ALA A 203 -6.44 0.80 -7.49
C ALA A 203 -7.64 0.26 -6.69
N ALA A 204 -8.82 0.87 -6.80
CA ALA A 204 -10.04 0.42 -6.15
C ALA A 204 -10.44 -1.00 -6.59
N VAL A 205 -10.31 -1.34 -7.87
CA VAL A 205 -10.56 -2.69 -8.38
C VAL A 205 -9.60 -3.71 -7.75
N LEU A 206 -8.31 -3.38 -7.65
CA LEU A 206 -7.32 -4.27 -7.01
C LEU A 206 -7.60 -4.45 -5.52
N ILE A 207 -7.93 -3.38 -4.79
CA ILE A 207 -8.29 -3.43 -3.37
C ILE A 207 -9.57 -4.25 -3.17
N GLY A 208 -10.58 -4.03 -4.02
CA GLY A 208 -11.83 -4.80 -4.02
C GLY A 208 -11.59 -6.29 -4.26
N LEU A 209 -10.74 -6.64 -5.23
CA LEU A 209 -10.33 -8.02 -5.48
C LEU A 209 -9.71 -8.65 -4.23
N VAL A 210 -8.82 -7.92 -3.54
CA VAL A 210 -8.19 -8.41 -2.30
C VAL A 210 -9.23 -8.60 -1.20
N ALA A 211 -10.17 -7.67 -1.03
CA ALA A 211 -11.26 -7.79 -0.07
C ALA A 211 -12.13 -9.03 -0.35
N THR A 212 -12.51 -9.25 -1.61
CA THR A 212 -13.34 -10.39 -2.04
C THR A 212 -12.60 -11.71 -1.85
N VAL A 213 -11.36 -11.84 -2.32
CA VAL A 213 -10.57 -13.07 -2.17
C VAL A 213 -10.33 -13.37 -0.70
N SER A 214 -10.00 -12.35 0.10
CA SER A 214 -9.83 -12.50 1.55
C SER A 214 -11.13 -12.95 2.22
N ALA A 215 -12.28 -12.41 1.82
CA ALA A 215 -13.58 -12.83 2.33
C ALA A 215 -13.90 -14.30 2.01
N VAL A 216 -13.73 -14.71 0.75
CA VAL A 216 -13.98 -16.09 0.31
C VAL A 216 -13.04 -17.08 1.01
N ARG A 217 -11.74 -16.75 1.09
CA ARG A 217 -10.72 -17.61 1.71
C ARG A 217 -10.75 -17.62 3.24
N SER A 218 -11.58 -16.80 3.86
CA SER A 218 -11.83 -16.77 5.32
C SER A 218 -13.12 -17.48 5.74
N ARG A 219 -13.83 -18.14 4.80
CA ARG A 219 -15.06 -18.89 5.10
C ARG A 219 -14.80 -20.31 5.65
N GLY A 220 -13.70 -20.94 5.26
CA GLY A 220 -13.26 -22.22 5.83
C GLY A 220 -12.28 -22.03 6.99
N GLU A 221 -11.81 -23.13 7.57
CA GLU A 221 -10.68 -23.14 8.50
C GLU A 221 -9.39 -23.47 7.75
N ALA A 222 -8.32 -22.72 8.01
CA ALA A 222 -7.01 -22.97 7.44
C ALA A 222 -5.89 -22.57 8.41
N PRO A 223 -4.73 -23.26 8.40
CA PRO A 223 -3.64 -23.02 9.35
C PRO A 223 -3.11 -21.58 9.35
N TRP A 224 -3.21 -20.88 8.22
CA TRP A 224 -2.73 -19.50 8.07
C TRP A 224 -3.66 -18.44 8.68
N HIS A 225 -4.86 -18.82 9.15
CA HIS A 225 -5.82 -17.87 9.71
C HIS A 225 -5.37 -17.30 11.06
N ALA A 226 -4.63 -18.06 11.86
CA ALA A 226 -4.16 -17.60 13.15
C ALA A 226 -3.00 -16.59 13.03
N VAL A 227 -3.03 -15.56 13.87
CA VAL A 227 -1.85 -14.73 14.15
C VAL A 227 -0.95 -15.54 15.08
N THR A 228 0.09 -16.18 14.55
CA THR A 228 1.15 -16.75 15.38
C THR A 228 1.88 -15.58 16.06
N SER A 229 1.68 -15.45 17.37
CA SER A 229 2.40 -14.51 18.25
C SER A 229 3.89 -14.82 18.29
#